data_AF-A0A7S1E7K9-F1
#
_entry.id   AF-A0A7S1E7K9-F1
#
_cell.length_a   1.000
_cell.length_b   1.000
_cell.length_c   1.000
_cell.angle_alpha   90.00
_cell.angle_beta   90.00
_cell.angle_gamma   90.00
#
_symmetry.space_group_name_H-M   'P 1'
#
loop_
_entity.id
_entity.type
_entity.pdbx_description
1 polymer ?
#
loop_
_entity_poly.entity_id
_entity_poly.type
_entity_poly.pdbx_seq_one_letter_code
_entity_poly.pdbx_strand_id
1 'polypeptide(L)'
;AVEAYGKVAASGGWGLSAKFGCVEKPLWRQKLYTREMPRLVEGYKNAPADTKGHYLGALANLLVHIPRAAVEPDLPKVLPLLVQAIKANQPSAQSAALSLLSALIRPDPAAKSSPGASTVASLLQGHLVTLVSGLLEGARMRGQIKVRCLSLDCLSALPPLIPFSSLFPHRHLVTASLADCLSDHKRCVRARAAECRNAWYMMEG
;
A
#
# COMPACT_ATOMS: atom_id res chain seq x y z
N ALA A 1 -9.51 -15.25 -9.48
CA ALA A 1 -8.05 -15.53 -9.42
C ALA A 1 -7.31 -14.60 -8.45
N VAL A 2 -7.44 -13.27 -8.57
CA VAL A 2 -6.72 -12.27 -7.73
C VAL A 2 -6.85 -12.53 -6.22
N GLU A 3 -8.08 -12.72 -5.73
CA GLU A 3 -8.34 -12.98 -4.31
C GLU A 3 -7.78 -14.33 -3.82
N ALA A 4 -7.55 -15.28 -4.74
CA ALA A 4 -7.05 -16.60 -4.37
C ALA A 4 -5.62 -16.52 -3.85
N TYR A 5 -4.79 -15.63 -4.38
CA TYR A 5 -3.43 -15.40 -3.86
C TYR A 5 -3.47 -14.91 -2.40
N GLY A 6 -4.39 -14.01 -2.07
CA GLY A 6 -4.59 -13.56 -0.69
C GLY A 6 -5.10 -14.68 0.21
N LYS A 7 -6.12 -15.43 -0.23
CA LYS A 7 -6.69 -16.56 0.53
C LYS A 7 -5.69 -17.69 0.77
N VAL A 8 -4.86 -18.02 -0.23
CA VAL A 8 -3.81 -19.03 -0.11
C VAL A 8 -2.71 -18.57 0.83
N ALA A 9 -2.34 -17.29 0.80
CA ALA A 9 -1.25 -16.76 1.62
C ALA A 9 -1.66 -16.42 3.07
N ALA A 10 -2.95 -16.18 3.32
CA ALA A 10 -3.50 -15.92 4.64
C ALA A 10 -3.48 -17.17 5.54
N SER A 11 -2.94 -17.08 6.76
CA SER A 11 -3.07 -18.15 7.77
C SER A 11 -4.26 -17.99 8.68
N GLY A 12 -4.70 -19.11 9.24
CA GLY A 12 -5.52 -19.14 10.45
C GLY A 12 -7.02 -19.12 10.20
N GLY A 13 -7.44 -19.27 8.94
CA GLY A 13 -8.82 -19.58 8.60
C GLY A 13 -9.17 -21.05 8.85
N TRP A 14 -10.46 -21.37 8.78
CA TRP A 14 -10.94 -22.75 8.70
C TRP A 14 -10.33 -23.45 7.47
N GLY A 15 -9.68 -24.61 7.65
CA GLY A 15 -9.07 -25.36 6.55
C GLY A 15 -7.75 -26.03 6.90
N LEU A 16 -6.90 -26.27 5.89
CA LEU A 16 -5.59 -26.93 6.02
C LEU A 16 -4.61 -26.07 6.83
N SER A 17 -4.65 -26.18 8.15
CA SER A 17 -3.70 -25.51 9.03
C SER A 17 -3.19 -26.41 10.16
N ALA A 18 -2.07 -26.02 10.77
CA ALA A 18 -1.51 -26.72 11.92
C ALA A 18 -2.52 -26.89 13.08
N LYS A 19 -3.48 -25.95 13.22
CA LYS A 19 -4.56 -26.03 14.23
C LYS A 19 -5.49 -27.21 14.02
N PHE A 20 -5.61 -27.72 12.79
CA PHE A 20 -6.46 -28.86 12.43
C PHE A 20 -5.63 -30.11 12.12
N GLY A 21 -4.41 -30.23 12.68
CA GLY A 21 -3.57 -31.42 12.52
C GLY A 21 -2.91 -31.56 11.14
N CYS A 22 -2.97 -30.54 10.28
CA CYS A 22 -2.28 -30.55 8.99
C CYS A 22 -0.81 -30.16 9.13
N VAL A 23 0.07 -30.76 8.31
CA VAL A 23 1.50 -30.44 8.32
C VAL A 23 1.78 -29.19 7.47
N GLU A 24 2.13 -28.08 8.13
CA GLU A 24 2.61 -26.87 7.47
C GLU A 24 4.14 -26.87 7.39
N LYS A 25 4.70 -26.83 6.17
CA LYS A 25 6.15 -26.72 5.99
C LYS A 25 6.63 -25.31 6.38
N PRO A 26 7.73 -25.16 7.14
CA PRO A 26 8.26 -23.84 7.46
C PRO A 26 8.63 -23.06 6.19
N LEU A 27 8.50 -21.73 6.26
CA LEU A 27 8.84 -20.78 5.19
C LEU A 27 8.06 -20.98 3.88
N TRP A 28 6.94 -21.72 3.88
CA TRP A 28 6.15 -21.98 2.68
C TRP A 28 5.71 -20.70 1.96
N ARG A 29 5.44 -19.62 2.70
CA ARG A 29 5.08 -18.31 2.16
C ARG A 29 6.23 -17.64 1.40
N GLN A 30 7.43 -17.70 1.95
CA GLN A 30 8.62 -17.17 1.29
C GLN A 30 8.87 -17.95 0.00
N LYS A 31 8.74 -19.28 0.03
CA LYS A 31 8.85 -20.13 -1.17
C LYS A 31 7.78 -19.80 -2.22
N LEU A 32 6.54 -19.59 -1.79
CA LEU A 32 5.45 -19.16 -2.68
C LEU A 32 5.77 -17.80 -3.30
N TYR A 33 6.22 -16.84 -2.50
CA TYR A 33 6.63 -15.52 -2.97
C TYR A 33 7.74 -15.59 -4.02
N THR A 34 8.85 -16.28 -3.72
CA THR A 34 9.99 -16.43 -4.64
C THR A 34 9.58 -17.07 -5.96
N ARG A 35 8.60 -17.99 -5.94
CA ARG A 35 8.10 -18.65 -7.16
C ARG A 35 7.15 -17.77 -7.96
N GLU A 36 6.21 -17.11 -7.30
CA GLU A 36 5.10 -16.41 -7.95
C GLU A 36 5.43 -14.97 -8.34
N MET A 37 6.28 -14.28 -7.57
CA MET A 37 6.60 -12.88 -7.82
C MET A 37 7.16 -12.63 -9.23
N PRO A 38 8.17 -13.37 -9.72
CA PRO A 38 8.68 -13.16 -11.08
C PRO A 38 7.61 -13.36 -12.15
N ARG A 39 6.76 -14.38 -11.98
CA ARG A 39 5.66 -14.70 -12.91
C ARG A 39 4.59 -13.61 -12.95
N LEU A 40 4.23 -13.06 -11.80
CA LEU A 40 3.26 -11.97 -11.71
C LEU A 40 3.80 -10.68 -12.32
N VAL A 41 5.09 -10.39 -12.12
CA VAL A 41 5.76 -9.21 -12.70
C VAL A 41 5.89 -9.35 -14.22
N GLU A 42 6.27 -10.52 -14.72
CA GLU A 42 6.35 -10.80 -16.16
C GLU A 42 4.96 -10.74 -16.81
N GLY A 43 3.97 -11.39 -16.18
CA GLY A 43 2.58 -11.33 -16.62
C GLY A 43 2.06 -9.90 -16.69
N TYR A 44 2.40 -9.06 -15.70
CA TYR A 44 2.05 -7.64 -15.73
C TYR A 44 2.67 -6.88 -16.92
N LYS A 45 3.95 -7.14 -17.24
CA LYS A 45 4.65 -6.48 -18.35
C LYS A 45 4.01 -6.82 -19.69
N ASN A 46 3.61 -8.07 -19.87
CA ASN A 46 3.08 -8.61 -21.14
C ASN A 46 1.55 -8.49 -21.26
N ALA A 47 0.85 -8.15 -20.18
CA ALA A 47 -0.60 -8.08 -20.16
C ALA A 47 -1.17 -6.85 -20.91
N PRO A 48 -2.36 -6.95 -21.53
CA PRO A 48 -3.12 -5.80 -21.99
C PRO A 48 -3.58 -4.91 -20.82
N ALA A 49 -3.87 -3.63 -21.10
CA ALA A 49 -4.19 -2.62 -20.08
C ALA A 49 -5.32 -3.05 -19.12
N ASP A 50 -6.33 -3.75 -19.65
CA ASP A 50 -7.51 -4.18 -18.88
C ASP A 50 -7.21 -5.27 -17.85
N THR A 51 -6.18 -6.09 -18.09
CA THR A 51 -5.83 -7.20 -17.18
C THR A 51 -4.62 -6.89 -16.30
N LYS A 52 -3.85 -5.84 -16.61
CA LYS A 52 -2.75 -5.35 -15.78
C LYS A 52 -3.15 -5.11 -14.32
N GLY A 53 -4.35 -4.58 -14.08
CA GLY A 53 -4.88 -4.37 -12.74
C GLY A 53 -5.01 -5.68 -11.93
N HIS A 54 -5.31 -6.81 -12.57
CA HIS A 54 -5.41 -8.10 -11.91
C HIS A 54 -4.06 -8.62 -11.44
N TYR A 55 -2.99 -8.46 -12.22
CA TYR A 55 -1.64 -8.86 -11.82
C TYR A 55 -1.13 -8.04 -10.65
N LEU A 56 -1.35 -6.71 -10.68
CA LEU A 56 -1.01 -5.81 -9.57
C LEU A 56 -1.80 -6.16 -8.31
N GLY A 57 -3.10 -6.46 -8.46
CA GLY A 57 -3.94 -6.93 -7.37
C GLY A 57 -3.45 -8.24 -6.77
N ALA A 58 -3.04 -9.21 -7.61
CA ALA A 58 -2.53 -10.50 -7.15
C ALA A 58 -1.20 -10.34 -6.41
N LEU A 59 -0.29 -9.53 -6.96
CA LEU A 59 0.99 -9.21 -6.33
C LEU A 59 0.79 -8.54 -4.97
N ALA A 60 -0.10 -7.55 -4.89
CA ALA A 60 -0.37 -6.86 -3.65
C ALA A 60 -1.00 -7.77 -2.59
N ASN A 61 -1.96 -8.62 -2.96
CA ASN A 61 -2.56 -9.59 -2.04
C ASN A 61 -1.56 -10.66 -1.57
N LEU A 62 -0.64 -11.10 -2.43
CA LEU A 62 0.44 -12.01 -2.06
C LEU A 62 1.33 -11.36 -1.01
N LEU A 63 1.82 -10.15 -1.28
CA LEU A 63 2.81 -9.43 -0.48
C LEU A 63 2.33 -9.07 0.93
N VAL A 64 1.03 -8.80 1.13
CA VAL A 64 0.46 -8.48 2.46
C VAL A 64 0.69 -9.59 3.49
N HIS A 65 0.88 -10.84 3.05
CA HIS A 65 1.05 -12.00 3.93
C HIS A 65 2.50 -12.50 4.05
N ILE A 66 3.44 -11.85 3.36
CA ILE A 66 4.87 -12.18 3.36
C ILE A 66 5.58 -11.33 4.41
N PRO A 67 6.52 -11.90 5.20
CA PRO A 67 7.34 -11.11 6.12
C PRO A 67 8.11 -10.00 5.39
N ARG A 68 8.13 -8.79 5.97
CA ARG A 68 8.78 -7.60 5.39
C ARG A 68 10.22 -7.87 4.94
N ALA A 69 11.00 -8.58 5.75
CA ALA A 69 12.39 -8.93 5.46
C ALA A 69 12.58 -9.73 4.15
N ALA A 70 11.58 -10.50 3.73
CA ALA A 70 11.63 -11.24 2.47
C ALA A 70 11.23 -10.38 1.25
N VAL A 71 10.52 -9.27 1.47
CA VAL A 71 10.09 -8.34 0.43
C VAL A 71 11.10 -7.22 0.21
N GLU A 72 11.82 -6.83 1.27
CA GLU A 72 12.74 -5.69 1.27
C GLU A 72 13.76 -5.66 0.12
N PRO A 73 14.42 -6.77 -0.25
CA PRO A 73 15.36 -6.80 -1.38
C PRO A 73 14.71 -6.48 -2.74
N ASP A 74 13.41 -6.77 -2.88
CA ASP A 74 12.67 -6.59 -4.13
C ASP A 74 11.86 -5.29 -4.15
N LEU A 75 11.81 -4.54 -3.04
CA LEU A 75 11.10 -3.27 -2.96
C LEU A 75 11.44 -2.27 -4.08
N PRO A 76 12.72 -2.09 -4.48
CA PRO A 76 13.04 -1.18 -5.59
C PRO A 76 12.34 -1.54 -6.91
N LYS A 77 12.03 -2.83 -7.13
CA LYS A 77 11.31 -3.32 -8.32
C LYS A 77 9.79 -3.24 -8.15
N VAL A 78 9.30 -3.49 -6.94
CA VAL A 78 7.87 -3.58 -6.63
C VAL A 78 7.25 -2.19 -6.47
N LEU A 79 7.95 -1.26 -5.80
CA LEU A 79 7.39 0.03 -5.42
C LEU A 79 6.93 0.89 -6.62
N PRO A 80 7.67 0.97 -7.75
CA PRO A 80 7.19 1.65 -8.95
C PRO A 80 5.87 1.06 -9.48
N LEU A 81 5.73 -0.27 -9.43
CA LEU A 81 4.52 -0.97 -9.86
C LEU A 81 3.33 -0.64 -8.95
N LEU A 82 3.57 -0.51 -7.64
CA LEU A 82 2.55 -0.11 -6.68
C LEU A 82 2.08 1.33 -6.90
N VAL A 83 3.02 2.25 -7.10
CA VAL A 83 2.69 3.66 -7.39
C VAL A 83 1.88 3.75 -8.69
N GLN A 84 2.25 2.97 -9.70
CA GLN A 84 1.46 2.87 -10.94
C GLN A 84 0.06 2.29 -10.70
N ALA A 85 -0.06 1.25 -9.87
CA ALA A 85 -1.34 0.65 -9.50
C ALA A 85 -2.27 1.62 -8.75
N ILE A 86 -1.71 2.46 -7.87
CA ILE A 86 -2.45 3.49 -7.12
C ILE A 86 -3.01 4.55 -8.08
N LYS A 87 -2.25 4.92 -9.11
CA LYS A 87 -2.68 5.88 -10.14
C LYS A 87 -3.60 5.27 -11.20
N ALA A 88 -3.66 3.94 -11.31
CA ALA A 88 -4.50 3.27 -12.28
C ALA A 88 -5.99 3.42 -11.92
N ASN A 89 -6.87 3.66 -12.90
CA ASN A 89 -8.31 3.81 -12.66
C ASN A 89 -9.04 2.45 -12.50
N GLN A 90 -8.47 1.55 -11.68
CA GLN A 90 -8.96 0.20 -11.44
C GLN A 90 -9.11 -0.04 -9.93
N PRO A 91 -10.33 0.06 -9.37
CA PRO A 91 -10.54 0.08 -7.92
C PRO A 91 -9.99 -1.14 -7.16
N SER A 92 -10.08 -2.33 -7.77
CA SER A 92 -9.57 -3.58 -7.18
C SER A 92 -8.06 -3.54 -7.03
N ALA A 93 -7.35 -3.14 -8.09
CA ALA A 93 -5.89 -2.98 -8.11
C ALA A 93 -5.42 -1.89 -7.14
N GLN A 94 -6.08 -0.73 -7.14
CA GLN A 94 -5.79 0.37 -6.22
C GLN A 94 -5.97 -0.05 -4.76
N SER A 95 -7.10 -0.69 -4.43
CA SER A 95 -7.36 -1.09 -3.04
C SER A 95 -6.31 -2.08 -2.52
N ALA A 96 -5.84 -3.00 -3.37
CA ALA A 96 -4.80 -3.95 -3.02
C ALA A 96 -3.44 -3.25 -2.88
N ALA A 97 -3.07 -2.40 -3.85
CA ALA A 97 -1.82 -1.64 -3.82
C ALA A 97 -1.73 -0.72 -2.60
N LEU A 98 -2.82 -0.01 -2.26
CA LEU A 98 -2.92 0.81 -1.06
C LEU A 98 -2.85 -0.04 0.23
N SER A 99 -3.48 -1.21 0.24
CA SER A 99 -3.38 -2.13 1.39
C SER A 99 -1.94 -2.57 1.62
N LEU A 100 -1.22 -2.93 0.57
CA LEU A 100 0.19 -3.28 0.67
C LEU A 100 1.04 -2.08 1.08
N LEU A 101 0.84 -0.91 0.46
CA LEU A 101 1.56 0.30 0.82
C LEU A 101 1.36 0.63 2.31
N SER A 102 0.13 0.52 2.81
CA SER A 102 -0.17 0.71 4.24
C SER A 102 0.56 -0.28 5.15
N ALA A 103 0.79 -1.51 4.68
CA ALA A 103 1.55 -2.53 5.41
C ALA A 103 3.07 -2.24 5.37
N LEU A 104 3.58 -1.69 4.27
CA LEU A 104 5.00 -1.32 4.12
C LEU A 104 5.36 -0.04 4.90
N ILE A 105 4.44 0.91 4.97
CA ILE A 105 4.62 2.18 5.70
C ILE A 105 4.52 1.96 7.22
N ARG A 106 3.74 0.98 7.67
CA ARG A 106 3.56 0.71 9.10
C ARG A 106 4.92 0.46 9.76
N PRO A 107 5.23 1.14 10.87
CA PRO A 107 6.46 0.89 11.60
C PRO A 107 6.50 -0.57 12.03
N ASP A 108 7.63 -1.23 11.78
CA ASP A 108 7.87 -2.56 12.31
C ASP A 108 8.18 -2.40 13.80
N PRO A 109 7.38 -2.96 14.72
CA PRO A 109 7.63 -2.82 16.16
C PRO A 109 8.99 -3.38 16.58
N ALA A 110 9.64 -4.22 15.77
CA ALA A 110 11.00 -4.71 16.00
C ALA A 110 12.09 -3.78 15.44
N ALA A 111 11.76 -2.85 14.54
CA ALA A 111 12.73 -1.94 13.92
C ALA A 111 12.78 -0.62 14.70
N LYS A 112 13.82 -0.46 15.53
CA LYS A 112 14.20 0.84 16.11
C LYS A 112 14.92 1.66 15.04
N SER A 113 14.19 2.35 14.17
CA SER A 113 14.80 3.26 13.19
C SER A 113 14.14 4.63 13.21
N SER A 114 14.98 5.67 13.04
CA SER A 114 14.56 7.06 12.91
C SER A 114 13.77 7.29 11.61
N PRO A 115 12.93 8.35 11.55
CA PRO A 115 12.29 8.78 10.30
C PRO A 115 13.32 8.93 9.17
N GLY A 116 13.01 8.44 7.97
CA GLY A 116 13.93 8.46 6.83
C GLY A 116 15.03 7.38 6.79
N ALA A 117 15.25 6.60 7.86
CA ALA A 117 16.30 5.58 7.88
C ALA A 117 15.89 4.22 7.29
N SER A 118 14.61 4.04 6.95
CA SER A 118 14.13 2.78 6.36
C SER A 118 14.25 2.80 4.83
N THR A 119 14.64 1.67 4.22
CA THR A 119 14.67 1.45 2.76
C THR A 119 13.37 1.91 2.08
N VAL A 120 12.22 1.71 2.75
CA VAL A 120 10.89 2.12 2.28
C VAL A 120 10.78 3.64 2.19
N ALA A 121 11.26 4.39 3.19
CA ALA A 121 11.17 5.85 3.20
C ALA A 121 11.95 6.47 2.03
N SER A 122 13.20 6.03 1.82
CA SER A 122 14.04 6.49 0.71
C SER A 122 13.43 6.20 -0.66
N LEU A 123 12.86 5.00 -0.83
CA LEU A 123 12.18 4.63 -2.08
C LEU A 123 10.91 5.46 -2.31
N LEU A 124 10.09 5.68 -1.28
CA LEU A 124 8.88 6.49 -1.40
C LEU A 124 9.20 7.96 -1.71
N GLN A 125 10.28 8.50 -1.14
CA GLN A 125 10.74 9.86 -1.42
C GLN A 125 11.02 10.06 -2.92
N GLY A 126 11.63 9.07 -3.59
CA GLY A 126 11.87 9.10 -5.04
C GLY A 126 10.59 9.11 -5.90
N HIS A 127 9.45 8.70 -5.34
CA HIS A 127 8.16 8.65 -6.03
C HIS A 127 7.12 9.63 -5.48
N LEU A 128 7.54 10.55 -4.59
CA LEU A 128 6.63 11.34 -3.75
C LEU A 128 5.59 12.13 -4.54
N VAL A 129 5.98 12.78 -5.64
CA VAL A 129 5.08 13.56 -6.50
C VAL A 129 3.95 12.69 -7.05
N THR A 130 4.29 11.54 -7.62
CA THR A 130 3.32 10.63 -8.24
C THR A 130 2.46 9.95 -7.18
N LEU A 131 3.07 9.58 -6.06
CA LEU A 131 2.41 8.96 -4.94
C LEU A 131 1.35 9.91 -4.34
N VAL A 132 1.73 11.16 -4.01
CA VAL A 132 0.81 12.16 -3.44
C VAL A 132 -0.36 12.42 -4.38
N SER A 133 -0.11 12.59 -5.69
CA SER A 133 -1.19 12.74 -6.68
C SER A 133 -2.15 11.56 -6.67
N GLY A 134 -1.63 10.32 -6.77
CA GLY A 134 -2.46 9.12 -6.78
C GLY A 134 -3.23 8.88 -5.48
N LEU A 135 -2.62 9.20 -4.33
CA LEU A 135 -3.31 9.13 -3.03
C LEU A 135 -4.45 10.16 -2.94
N LEU A 136 -4.23 11.40 -3.40
CA LEU A 136 -5.27 12.44 -3.41
C LEU A 136 -6.40 12.12 -4.39
N GLU A 137 -6.11 11.51 -5.53
CA GLU A 137 -7.11 11.02 -6.50
C GLU A 137 -7.92 9.87 -5.87
N GLY A 138 -7.25 8.88 -5.28
CA GLY A 138 -7.89 7.75 -4.60
C GLY A 138 -8.76 8.19 -3.41
N ALA A 139 -8.35 9.20 -2.65
CA ALA A 139 -9.12 9.78 -1.55
C ALA A 139 -10.47 10.37 -2.00
N ARG A 140 -10.57 10.79 -3.27
CA ARG A 140 -11.77 11.40 -3.88
C ARG A 140 -12.57 10.43 -4.75
N MET A 141 -12.19 9.15 -4.80
CA MET A 141 -12.83 8.16 -5.67
C MET A 141 -14.28 7.84 -5.25
N ARG A 142 -15.25 8.33 -6.03
CA ARG A 142 -16.68 8.14 -5.75
C ARG A 142 -17.05 6.66 -5.77
N GLY A 143 -17.94 6.25 -4.86
CA GLY A 143 -18.43 4.87 -4.74
C GLY A 143 -17.42 3.88 -4.12
N GLN A 144 -16.14 4.21 -4.02
CA GLN A 144 -15.10 3.29 -3.55
C GLN A 144 -14.59 3.64 -2.15
N ILE A 145 -15.44 3.40 -1.14
CA ILE A 145 -15.16 3.76 0.27
C ILE A 145 -13.81 3.19 0.74
N LYS A 146 -13.50 1.93 0.38
CA LYS A 146 -12.25 1.27 0.78
C LYS A 146 -11.02 1.98 0.21
N VAL A 147 -11.05 2.35 -1.07
CA VAL A 147 -9.95 3.09 -1.74
C VAL A 147 -9.77 4.43 -1.05
N ARG A 148 -10.86 5.18 -0.84
CA ARG A 148 -10.80 6.49 -0.18
C ARG A 148 -10.18 6.42 1.22
N CYS A 149 -10.63 5.48 2.04
CA CYS A 149 -10.09 5.29 3.39
C CYS A 149 -8.60 4.93 3.35
N LEU A 150 -8.21 3.93 2.55
CA LEU A 150 -6.81 3.50 2.48
C LEU A 150 -5.88 4.59 1.90
N SER A 151 -6.36 5.39 0.96
CA SER A 151 -5.63 6.53 0.43
C SER A 151 -5.35 7.58 1.50
N LEU A 152 -6.35 7.91 2.32
CA LEU A 152 -6.18 8.84 3.44
C LEU A 152 -5.26 8.27 4.52
N ASP A 153 -5.38 6.98 4.84
CA ASP A 153 -4.51 6.28 5.80
C ASP A 153 -3.04 6.25 5.32
N CYS A 154 -2.80 6.04 4.03
CA CYS A 154 -1.45 6.10 3.48
C CYS A 154 -0.90 7.54 3.48
N LEU A 155 -1.74 8.52 3.15
CA LEU A 155 -1.35 9.93 3.10
C LEU A 155 -1.04 10.48 4.51
N SER A 156 -1.80 10.09 5.53
CA SER A 156 -1.55 10.48 6.93
C SER A 156 -0.26 9.89 7.51
N ALA A 157 0.22 8.79 6.94
CA ALA A 157 1.42 8.11 7.40
C ALA A 157 2.71 8.60 6.72
N LEU A 158 2.64 9.50 5.73
CA LEU A 158 3.84 10.11 5.12
C LEU A 158 4.57 11.10 6.04
N PRO A 159 3.91 12.04 6.74
CA PRO A 159 4.53 12.98 7.68
C PRO A 159 5.55 12.38 8.67
N PRO A 160 5.23 11.30 9.42
CA PRO A 160 6.20 10.72 10.35
C PRO A 160 7.28 9.87 9.67
N LEU A 161 7.13 9.52 8.38
CA LEU A 161 8.01 8.60 7.67
C LEU A 161 9.08 9.31 6.83
N ILE A 162 8.72 10.42 6.19
CA ILE A 162 9.53 11.11 5.19
C ILE A 162 10.03 12.45 5.76
N PRO A 163 11.30 12.85 5.52
CA PRO A 163 11.83 14.12 6.01
C PRO A 163 11.00 15.33 5.59
N PHE A 164 10.86 16.30 6.50
CA PHE A 164 10.11 17.54 6.29
C PHE A 164 10.48 18.26 5.00
N SER A 165 11.78 18.36 4.69
CA SER A 165 12.30 19.02 3.49
C SER A 165 11.71 18.48 2.19
N SER A 166 11.37 17.19 2.15
CA SER A 166 10.76 16.54 0.98
C SER A 166 9.25 16.71 0.94
N LEU A 167 8.58 16.75 2.10
CA LEU A 167 7.11 16.88 2.18
C LEU A 167 6.61 18.32 2.09
N PHE A 168 7.40 19.29 2.56
CA PHE A 168 7.00 20.69 2.64
C PHE A 168 6.46 21.27 1.33
N PRO A 169 7.06 21.01 0.15
CA PRO A 169 6.52 21.49 -1.13
C PRO A 169 5.10 20.99 -1.45
N HIS A 170 4.69 19.86 -0.89
CA HIS A 170 3.38 19.25 -1.13
C HIS A 170 2.31 19.67 -0.11
N ARG A 171 2.69 20.33 0.99
CA ARG A 171 1.78 20.63 2.11
C ARG A 171 0.53 21.40 1.71
N HIS A 172 0.71 22.46 0.93
CA HIS A 172 -0.42 23.30 0.49
C HIS A 172 -1.38 22.51 -0.40
N LEU A 173 -0.86 21.80 -1.41
CA LEU A 173 -1.65 20.96 -2.32
C LEU A 173 -2.47 19.93 -1.55
N VAL A 174 -1.83 19.21 -0.61
CA VAL A 174 -2.48 18.15 0.17
C VAL A 174 -3.56 18.74 1.07
N THR A 175 -3.22 19.73 1.89
CA THR A 175 -4.18 20.31 2.86
C THR A 175 -5.37 20.99 2.18
N ALA A 176 -5.19 21.61 1.01
CA ALA A 176 -6.28 22.16 0.21
C ALA A 176 -7.15 21.05 -0.40
N SER A 177 -6.53 20.02 -0.99
CA SER A 177 -7.26 18.90 -1.63
C SER A 177 -8.07 18.06 -0.63
N LEU A 178 -7.67 18.04 0.65
CA LEU A 178 -8.40 17.33 1.70
C LEU A 178 -9.70 18.03 2.14
N ALA A 179 -9.94 19.29 1.74
CA ALA A 179 -11.16 20.01 2.09
C ALA A 179 -12.43 19.26 1.65
N ASP A 180 -12.45 18.72 0.43
CA ASP A 180 -13.57 17.94 -0.10
C ASP A 180 -13.80 16.64 0.70
N CYS A 181 -12.71 16.03 1.17
CA CYS A 181 -12.76 14.77 1.92
C CYS A 181 -13.33 14.96 3.33
N LEU A 182 -13.21 16.16 3.92
CA LEU A 182 -13.82 16.50 5.21
C LEU A 182 -15.34 16.59 5.14
N SER A 183 -15.88 16.87 3.95
CA SER A 183 -17.32 16.93 3.69
C SER A 183 -17.86 15.61 3.09
N ASP A 184 -17.09 14.52 3.15
CA ASP A 184 -17.49 13.25 2.57
C ASP A 184 -18.77 12.69 3.20
N HIS A 185 -19.66 12.07 2.41
CA HIS A 185 -20.90 11.49 2.90
C HIS A 185 -20.70 10.36 3.95
N LYS A 186 -19.55 9.68 3.96
CA LYS A 186 -19.25 8.62 4.94
C LYS A 186 -18.42 9.14 6.12
N ARG A 187 -18.93 8.90 7.34
CA ARG A 187 -18.26 9.27 8.60
C ARG A 187 -16.82 8.72 8.70
N CYS A 188 -16.59 7.49 8.26
CA CYS A 188 -15.27 6.85 8.30
C CYS A 188 -14.23 7.54 7.41
N VAL A 189 -14.67 8.17 6.32
CA VAL A 189 -13.80 8.94 5.41
C VAL A 189 -13.52 10.31 6.02
N ARG A 190 -14.54 11.00 6.53
CA ARG A 190 -14.37 12.30 7.21
C ARG A 190 -13.38 12.23 8.38
N ALA A 191 -13.49 11.19 9.21
CA ALA A 191 -12.60 10.98 10.34
C ALA A 191 -11.13 10.86 9.90
N ARG A 192 -10.85 10.01 8.90
CA ARG A 192 -9.50 9.84 8.34
C ARG A 192 -9.00 11.10 7.65
N ALA A 193 -9.87 11.85 6.98
CA ALA A 193 -9.51 13.11 6.34
C ALA A 193 -9.10 14.17 7.37
N ALA A 194 -9.80 14.24 8.51
CA ALA A 194 -9.44 15.13 9.61
C ALA A 194 -8.08 14.76 10.22
N GLU A 195 -7.86 13.47 10.50
CA GLU A 195 -6.59 12.95 11.02
C GLU A 195 -5.44 13.21 10.04
N CYS A 196 -5.64 12.90 8.76
CA CYS A 196 -4.66 13.15 7.71
C CYS A 196 -4.33 14.63 7.62
N ARG A 197 -5.34 15.51 7.57
CA ARG A 197 -5.10 16.95 7.46
C ARG A 197 -4.34 17.49 8.68
N ASN A 198 -4.64 16.99 9.88
CA ASN A 198 -3.90 17.35 11.10
C ASN A 198 -2.42 16.91 11.03
N ALA A 199 -2.15 15.67 10.61
CA ALA A 199 -0.78 15.17 10.45
C ALA A 199 0.05 16.04 9.49
N TRP A 200 -0.56 16.53 8.41
CA TRP A 200 0.10 17.44 7.46
C TRP A 200 0.22 18.89 7.96
N TYR A 201 -0.65 19.33 8.87
CA TYR A 201 -0.47 20.62 9.53
C TYR A 201 0.64 20.59 10.58
N MET A 202 0.74 19.50 11.33
CA MET A 202 1.69 19.27 12.43
C MET A 202 3.06 18.76 11.95
N MET A 203 3.35 18.77 10.65
CA MET A 203 4.71 18.47 10.16
C MET A 203 5.69 19.49 10.73
N GLU A 204 6.60 19.03 11.59
CA GLU A 204 7.71 19.80 12.14
C GLU A 204 8.97 19.57 11.30
N GLY A 205 9.79 20.62 11.15
CA GLY A 205 11.03 20.62 10.40
C GLY A 205 12.25 20.75 11.29
#